data_AF-A0A8T4CAI1-F1
#
_entry.id   AF-A0A8T4CAI1-F1
#
_cell.length_a   1.000
_cell.length_b   1.000
_cell.length_c   1.000
_cell.angle_alpha   90.00
_cell.angle_beta   90.00
_cell.angle_gamma   90.00
#
_symmetry.space_group_name_H-M   'P 1'
#
loop_
_entity.id
_entity.type
_entity.pdbx_description
1 polymer ?
#
loop_
_entity_poly.entity_id
_entity_poly.type
_entity_poly.pdbx_seq_one_letter_code
_entity_poly.pdbx_strand_id
1 'polypeptide(L)'
;MDGAPRDHGAGQGEDCGVPNRCAREVPAWLVALDNGPTLLLFALGAAMLWLLWWPLSLLFLAYCAASIVLFWAIICPYCHHFGTGACPCGYGRVAPRLFARKAGGDFRGVFRRNIAIMFPVWLAPLAGGTCLIWTAFSWPAAILLVAFCVDGFAVIPAISIFVGCKGCEIEDCPWRPKPTAGR
;
A
#
# COMPACT_ATOMS: atom_id res chain seq x y z
N MET A 1 5.26 -33.49 32.65
CA MET A 1 4.82 -32.99 31.34
C MET A 1 5.24 -31.53 31.30
N ASP A 2 6.53 -31.33 31.08
CA ASP A 2 7.20 -30.05 31.22
C ASP A 2 7.11 -29.31 29.89
N GLY A 3 6.31 -28.24 29.89
CA GLY A 3 6.18 -27.33 28.76
C GLY A 3 7.46 -26.55 28.58
N ALA A 4 8.25 -26.93 27.59
CA ALA A 4 9.39 -26.15 27.15
C ALA A 4 8.91 -24.76 26.67
N PRO A 5 9.54 -23.66 27.10
CA PRO A 5 9.27 -22.34 26.57
C PRO A 5 9.64 -22.30 25.08
N ARG A 6 8.70 -21.86 24.23
CA ARG A 6 9.01 -21.51 22.85
C ARG A 6 9.89 -20.28 22.88
N ASP A 7 11.18 -20.51 22.69
CA ASP A 7 12.16 -19.48 22.43
C ASP A 7 11.77 -18.81 21.09
N HIS A 8 11.06 -17.68 21.18
CA HIS A 8 10.90 -16.77 20.06
C HIS A 8 12.27 -16.16 19.83
N GLY A 9 13.09 -16.91 19.07
CA GLY A 9 14.46 -16.54 18.74
C GLY A 9 14.52 -15.05 18.47
N ALA A 10 15.12 -14.32 19.41
CA ALA A 10 15.57 -12.97 19.22
C ALA A 10 16.40 -13.01 17.95
N GLY A 11 15.85 -12.41 16.89
CA GLY A 11 16.40 -12.47 15.55
C GLY A 11 17.88 -12.15 15.63
N GLN A 12 18.70 -13.16 15.32
CA GLN A 12 20.06 -12.92 14.84
C GLN A 12 19.94 -11.79 13.84
N GLY A 13 20.70 -10.71 14.06
CA GLY A 13 20.70 -9.54 13.20
C GLY A 13 21.00 -10.00 11.78
N GLU A 14 19.93 -10.27 11.02
CA GLU A 14 20.01 -10.51 9.59
C GLU A 14 20.54 -9.20 9.03
N ASP A 15 21.82 -9.25 8.68
CA ASP A 15 22.53 -8.17 8.03
C ASP A 15 21.65 -7.65 6.90
N CYS A 16 21.13 -6.43 7.04
CA CYS A 16 20.25 -5.81 6.06
C CYS A 16 20.98 -5.52 4.73
N GLY A 17 22.18 -6.05 4.51
CA GLY A 17 23.07 -5.77 3.38
C GLY A 17 23.57 -4.32 3.34
N VAL A 18 23.09 -3.47 4.25
CA VAL A 18 23.42 -2.05 4.32
C VAL A 18 23.45 -1.61 5.79
N PRO A 19 24.62 -1.24 6.35
CA PRO A 19 24.74 -0.75 7.71
C PRO A 19 23.85 0.48 7.96
N ASN A 20 23.20 0.55 9.11
CA ASN A 20 22.39 1.69 9.61
C ASN A 20 21.03 2.00 8.93
N ARG A 21 20.64 1.36 7.81
CA ARG A 21 19.34 1.65 7.16
C ARG A 21 18.12 1.05 7.86
N CYS A 22 18.29 -0.09 8.52
CA CYS A 22 17.22 -0.76 9.27
C CYS A 22 16.97 -0.17 10.68
N ALA A 23 17.86 0.71 11.16
CA ALA A 23 17.76 1.34 12.48
C ALA A 23 16.85 2.58 12.49
N ARG A 24 16.54 3.17 11.32
CA ARG A 24 15.70 4.36 11.26
C ARG A 24 14.23 3.97 11.40
N GLU A 25 13.67 4.21 12.57
CA GLU A 25 12.24 4.11 12.78
C GLU A 25 11.51 5.27 12.11
N VAL A 26 10.50 4.96 11.30
CA VAL A 26 9.60 5.96 10.74
C VAL A 26 8.62 6.42 11.83
N PRO A 27 8.47 7.73 12.09
CA PRO A 27 7.54 8.21 13.10
C PRO A 27 6.09 7.92 12.69
N ALA A 28 5.24 7.61 13.68
CA ALA A 28 3.87 7.15 13.44
C ALA A 28 3.01 8.17 12.65
N TRP A 29 3.26 9.46 12.81
CA TRP A 29 2.54 10.50 12.05
C TRP A 29 2.84 10.41 10.54
N LEU A 30 4.03 9.97 10.14
CA LEU A 30 4.38 9.80 8.73
C LEU A 30 3.69 8.57 8.15
N VAL A 31 3.59 7.50 8.94
CA VAL A 31 2.79 6.31 8.59
C VAL A 31 1.32 6.70 8.40
N ALA A 32 0.78 7.52 9.32
CA ALA A 32 -0.58 8.04 9.21
C ALA A 32 -0.76 8.94 7.98
N LEU A 33 0.23 9.77 7.64
CA LEU A 33 0.21 10.60 6.44
C LEU A 33 0.23 9.78 5.13
N ASP A 34 0.97 8.68 5.10
CA ASP A 34 1.05 7.79 3.93
C ASP A 34 -0.25 6.99 3.72
N ASN A 35 -0.86 6.52 4.81
CA ASN A 35 -2.07 5.71 4.75
C ASN A 35 -3.37 6.53 4.74
N GLY A 36 -3.37 7.75 5.27
CA GLY A 36 -4.54 8.62 5.39
C GLY A 36 -5.26 8.88 4.07
N PRO A 37 -4.56 9.35 3.01
CA PRO A 37 -5.12 9.50 1.67
C PRO A 37 -5.67 8.19 1.11
N THR A 38 -5.00 7.06 1.34
CA THR A 38 -5.53 5.76 0.88
C THR A 38 -6.85 5.40 1.57
N LEU A 39 -6.95 5.64 2.89
CA LEU A 39 -8.21 5.44 3.62
C LEU A 39 -9.30 6.41 3.16
N LEU A 40 -8.94 7.65 2.87
CA LEU A 40 -9.86 8.65 2.31
C LEU A 40 -10.38 8.20 0.93
N LEU A 41 -9.50 7.72 0.05
CA LEU A 41 -9.85 7.17 -1.25
C LEU A 41 -10.87 6.03 -1.12
N PHE A 42 -10.69 5.12 -0.15
CA PHE A 42 -11.62 4.02 0.10
C PHE A 42 -12.97 4.52 0.60
N ALA A 43 -12.98 5.49 1.52
CA ALA A 43 -14.21 6.08 2.02
C ALA A 43 -14.98 6.81 0.92
N LEU A 44 -14.30 7.61 0.09
CA LEU A 44 -14.88 8.30 -1.06
C LEU A 44 -15.42 7.30 -2.09
N GLY A 45 -14.65 6.26 -2.40
CA GLY A 45 -15.07 5.24 -3.34
C GLY A 45 -16.28 4.45 -2.87
N ALA A 46 -16.30 4.05 -1.59
CA ALA A 46 -17.44 3.38 -0.96
C ALA A 46 -18.68 4.27 -0.95
N ALA A 47 -18.56 5.53 -0.54
CA ALA A 47 -19.67 6.49 -0.54
C ALA A 47 -20.26 6.67 -1.95
N MET A 48 -19.40 6.74 -2.97
CA MET A 48 -19.83 6.87 -4.36
C MET A 48 -20.55 5.62 -4.88
N LEU A 49 -20.03 4.42 -4.60
CA LEU A 49 -20.68 3.16 -4.98
C LEU A 49 -21.96 2.90 -4.18
N TRP A 50 -22.05 3.42 -2.95
CA TRP A 50 -23.26 3.35 -2.13
C TRP A 50 -24.43 4.07 -2.77
N LEU A 51 -24.18 5.27 -3.35
CA LEU A 51 -25.20 6.03 -4.09
C LEU A 51 -25.72 5.29 -5.32
N LEU A 52 -24.92 4.38 -5.89
CA LEU A 52 -25.34 3.54 -7.00
C LEU A 52 -26.11 2.30 -6.51
N TRP A 53 -25.50 1.53 -5.59
CA TRP A 53 -26.09 0.34 -4.99
C TRP A 53 -25.33 -0.08 -3.71
N TRP A 54 -25.99 -0.09 -2.56
CA TRP A 54 -25.34 -0.35 -1.26
C TRP A 54 -24.52 -1.67 -1.19
N PRO A 55 -24.93 -2.82 -1.79
CA PRO A 55 -24.11 -4.02 -1.77
C PRO A 55 -22.79 -3.86 -2.52
N LEU A 56 -22.76 -3.02 -3.57
CA LEU A 56 -21.55 -2.75 -4.33
C LEU A 56 -20.51 -2.02 -3.46
N SER A 57 -20.95 -1.12 -2.58
CA SER A 57 -20.08 -0.48 -1.59
C SER A 57 -19.47 -1.50 -0.62
N LEU A 58 -20.26 -2.47 -0.14
CA LEU A 58 -19.76 -3.49 0.78
C LEU A 58 -18.77 -4.42 0.08
N LEU A 59 -19.09 -4.86 -1.14
CA LEU A 59 -18.19 -5.67 -1.97
C LEU A 59 -16.88 -4.94 -2.25
N PHE A 60 -16.96 -3.63 -2.53
CA PHE A 60 -15.78 -2.79 -2.73
C PHE A 60 -14.91 -2.69 -1.47
N LEU A 61 -15.50 -2.45 -0.29
CA LEU A 61 -14.75 -2.40 0.96
C LEU A 61 -14.10 -3.75 1.30
N ALA A 62 -14.82 -4.85 1.08
CA ALA A 62 -14.27 -6.20 1.22
C ALA A 62 -13.10 -6.43 0.25
N TYR A 63 -13.22 -5.96 -1.00
CA TYR A 63 -12.15 -6.04 -1.99
C TYR A 63 -10.93 -5.19 -1.59
N CYS A 64 -11.13 -3.98 -1.06
CA CYS A 64 -10.05 -3.12 -0.58
C CYS A 64 -9.28 -3.80 0.56
N ALA A 65 -10.00 -4.36 1.54
CA ALA A 65 -9.40 -5.09 2.65
C ALA A 65 -8.62 -6.33 2.15
N ALA A 66 -9.23 -7.12 1.26
CA ALA A 66 -8.57 -8.28 0.66
C ALA A 66 -7.32 -7.87 -0.13
N SER A 67 -7.36 -6.76 -0.88
CA SER A 67 -6.23 -6.25 -1.65
C SER A 67 -5.06 -5.83 -0.78
N ILE A 68 -5.32 -5.19 0.37
CA ILE A 68 -4.29 -4.86 1.37
C ILE A 68 -3.65 -6.14 1.93
N VAL A 69 -4.47 -7.12 2.32
CA VAL A 69 -3.95 -8.38 2.87
C VAL A 69 -3.14 -9.14 1.81
N LEU A 70 -3.60 -9.19 0.56
CA LEU A 70 -2.87 -9.79 -0.56
C LEU A 70 -1.55 -9.05 -0.83
N PHE A 71 -1.55 -7.72 -0.73
CA PHE A 71 -0.33 -6.92 -0.84
C PHE A 71 0.67 -7.31 0.26
N TRP A 72 0.20 -7.46 1.50
CA TRP A 72 1.04 -7.92 2.62
C TRP A 72 1.53 -9.36 2.46
N ALA A 73 0.74 -10.23 1.85
CA ALA A 73 1.08 -11.64 1.66
C ALA A 73 2.05 -11.88 0.50
N ILE A 74 1.90 -11.11 -0.59
CA ILE A 74 2.58 -11.38 -1.86
C ILE A 74 3.79 -10.47 -2.04
N ILE A 75 3.67 -9.18 -1.69
CA ILE A 75 4.67 -8.16 -2.01
C ILE A 75 5.59 -7.89 -0.82
N CYS A 76 5.01 -7.62 0.37
CA CYS A 76 5.79 -7.26 1.55
C CYS A 76 6.89 -8.29 1.95
N PRO A 77 6.72 -9.61 1.81
CA PRO A 77 7.74 -10.58 2.23
C PRO A 77 9.05 -10.51 1.45
N TYR A 78 9.04 -9.87 0.28
CA TYR A 78 10.23 -9.62 -0.54
C TYR A 78 10.86 -8.25 -0.28
N CYS A 79 10.22 -7.38 0.51
CA CYS A 79 10.70 -6.04 0.77
C CYS A 79 11.89 -6.05 1.76
N HIS A 80 12.89 -5.21 1.52
CA HIS A 80 14.04 -5.03 2.42
C HIS A 80 13.65 -4.53 3.82
N HIS A 81 12.51 -3.85 3.94
CA HIS A 81 12.00 -3.35 5.22
C HIS A 81 11.06 -4.34 5.93
N PHE A 82 10.93 -5.58 5.46
CA PHE A 82 10.13 -6.61 6.11
C PHE A 82 10.67 -6.90 7.52
N GLY A 83 9.79 -6.89 8.53
CA GLY A 83 10.22 -7.07 9.93
C GLY A 83 10.68 -5.78 10.61
N THR A 84 10.76 -4.66 9.91
CA THR A 84 11.37 -3.42 10.42
C THR A 84 10.37 -2.27 10.57
N GLY A 85 10.72 -1.30 11.40
CA GLY A 85 10.01 0.00 11.52
C GLY A 85 10.36 1.01 10.42
N ALA A 86 11.12 0.61 9.40
CA ALA A 86 11.64 1.51 8.37
C ALA A 86 10.71 1.68 7.15
N CYS A 87 9.62 0.89 7.00
CA CYS A 87 8.68 1.15 5.90
C CYS A 87 7.89 2.44 6.16
N PRO A 88 7.90 3.42 5.23
CA PRO A 88 7.03 4.60 5.32
C PRO A 88 5.55 4.24 5.48
N CYS A 89 5.15 3.15 4.84
CA CYS A 89 3.81 2.59 4.85
C CYS A 89 3.41 1.91 6.19
N GLY A 90 4.37 1.61 7.07
CA GLY A 90 4.16 0.84 8.29
C GLY A 90 3.96 -0.67 8.11
N TYR A 91 3.75 -1.16 6.88
CA TYR A 91 3.51 -2.60 6.62
C TYR A 91 4.68 -3.51 7.02
N GLY A 92 5.90 -2.96 7.11
CA GLY A 92 7.08 -3.67 7.61
C GLY A 92 6.90 -4.24 9.03
N ARG A 93 6.04 -3.63 9.86
CA ARG A 93 5.70 -4.11 11.21
C ARG A 93 4.48 -5.04 11.24
N VAL A 94 3.58 -4.93 10.27
CA VAL A 94 2.31 -5.68 10.22
C VAL A 94 2.48 -7.01 9.50
N ALA A 95 3.03 -6.99 8.30
CA ALA A 95 3.25 -8.18 7.47
C ALA A 95 4.00 -9.34 8.18
N PRO A 96 5.10 -9.12 8.95
CA PRO A 96 5.81 -10.21 9.65
C PRO A 96 4.99 -10.90 10.74
N ARG A 97 3.88 -10.31 11.20
CA ARG A 97 2.98 -10.95 12.17
C ARG A 97 2.06 -11.98 11.54
N LEU A 98 1.86 -11.89 10.23
CA LEU A 98 0.88 -12.69 9.47
C LEU A 98 1.56 -13.62 8.46
N PHE A 99 2.74 -13.24 7.96
CA PHE A 99 3.44 -13.92 6.88
C PHE A 99 4.91 -14.10 7.22
N ALA A 100 5.56 -15.10 6.60
CA ALA A 100 6.99 -15.33 6.74
C ALA A 100 7.78 -14.55 5.67
N ARG A 101 9.01 -14.13 6.01
CA ARG A 101 9.94 -13.50 5.07
C ARG A 101 10.28 -14.46 3.92
N LYS A 102 10.46 -13.94 2.71
CA LYS A 102 10.96 -14.71 1.56
C LYS A 102 12.37 -14.26 1.21
N ALA A 103 13.31 -15.19 1.23
CA ALA A 103 14.71 -14.92 0.88
C ALA A 103 14.92 -14.83 -0.64
N GLY A 104 15.87 -14.00 -1.07
CA GLY A 104 16.46 -14.06 -2.42
C GLY A 104 15.53 -13.71 -3.58
N GLY A 105 14.69 -12.66 -3.47
CA GLY A 105 13.78 -12.25 -4.56
C GLY A 105 13.94 -10.81 -5.03
N ASP A 106 13.63 -10.57 -6.30
CA ASP A 106 13.52 -9.24 -6.91
C ASP A 106 12.22 -8.57 -6.43
N PHE A 107 12.32 -7.75 -5.38
CA PHE A 107 11.19 -6.98 -4.86
C PHE A 107 10.50 -6.17 -5.94
N ARG A 108 11.28 -5.52 -6.81
CA ARG A 108 10.76 -4.68 -7.90
C ARG A 108 9.98 -5.51 -8.91
N GLY A 109 10.49 -6.68 -9.29
CA GLY A 109 9.82 -7.61 -10.18
C GLY A 109 8.49 -8.11 -9.61
N VAL A 110 8.48 -8.53 -8.34
CA VAL A 110 7.27 -8.99 -7.64
C VAL A 110 6.27 -7.84 -7.50
N PHE A 111 6.71 -6.66 -7.10
CA PHE A 111 5.86 -5.47 -6.97
C PHE A 111 5.19 -5.14 -8.30
N ARG A 112 5.95 -5.03 -9.40
CA ARG A 112 5.39 -4.67 -10.72
C ARG A 112 4.39 -5.68 -11.26
N ARG A 113 4.60 -6.97 -10.99
CA ARG A 113 3.69 -8.04 -11.43
C ARG A 113 2.37 -8.05 -10.64
N ASN A 114 2.41 -7.65 -9.36
CA ASN A 114 1.28 -7.80 -8.44
C ASN A 114 0.60 -6.49 -8.07
N ILE A 115 1.17 -5.32 -8.40
CA ILE A 115 0.55 -4.01 -8.11
C ILE A 115 -0.82 -3.84 -8.78
N ALA A 116 -1.09 -4.58 -9.86
CA ALA A 116 -2.38 -4.60 -10.54
C ALA A 116 -3.54 -5.04 -9.64
N ILE A 117 -3.29 -5.73 -8.52
CA ILE A 117 -4.31 -6.04 -7.50
C ILE A 117 -4.95 -4.76 -6.96
N MET A 118 -4.23 -3.64 -6.95
CA MET A 118 -4.77 -2.37 -6.47
C MET A 118 -5.58 -1.61 -7.54
N PHE A 119 -5.55 -2.01 -8.81
CA PHE A 119 -6.20 -1.25 -9.89
C PHE A 119 -7.73 -1.17 -9.75
N PRO A 120 -8.46 -2.24 -9.38
CA PRO A 120 -9.91 -2.13 -9.22
C PRO A 120 -10.32 -1.18 -8.10
N VAL A 121 -9.46 -0.95 -7.10
CA VAL A 121 -9.70 0.03 -6.03
C VAL A 121 -9.82 1.46 -6.61
N TRP A 122 -9.12 1.73 -7.71
CA TRP A 122 -9.13 3.03 -8.38
C TRP A 122 -10.19 3.09 -9.48
N LEU A 123 -10.29 2.03 -10.29
CA LEU A 123 -11.14 1.99 -11.47
C LEU A 123 -12.62 1.80 -11.13
N ALA A 124 -12.96 0.96 -10.15
CA ALA A 124 -14.36 0.68 -9.85
C ALA A 124 -15.12 1.92 -9.35
N PRO A 125 -14.59 2.72 -8.41
CA PRO A 125 -15.26 3.95 -8.02
C PRO A 125 -15.27 4.99 -9.14
N LEU A 126 -14.18 5.14 -9.89
CA LEU A 126 -14.13 6.08 -11.01
C LEU A 126 -15.21 5.76 -12.07
N ALA A 127 -15.37 4.49 -12.43
CA ALA A 127 -16.40 4.03 -13.35
C ALA A 127 -17.81 4.22 -12.77
N GLY A 128 -18.01 3.84 -11.50
CA GLY A 128 -19.29 3.99 -10.79
C GLY A 128 -19.72 5.46 -10.68
N GLY A 129 -18.80 6.35 -10.32
CA GLY A 129 -19.02 7.78 -10.26
C GLY A 129 -19.33 8.41 -11.60
N THR A 130 -18.56 8.05 -12.64
CA THR A 130 -18.81 8.54 -14.00
C THR A 130 -20.19 8.08 -14.49
N CYS A 131 -20.56 6.82 -14.26
CA CYS A 131 -21.88 6.29 -14.59
C CYS A 131 -23.00 7.03 -13.84
N LEU A 132 -22.81 7.29 -12.54
CA LEU A 132 -23.76 8.01 -11.70
C LEU A 132 -23.97 9.45 -12.20
N ILE A 133 -22.89 10.14 -12.58
CA ILE A 133 -22.96 11.49 -13.16
C ILE A 133 -23.70 11.50 -14.50
N TRP A 134 -23.45 10.50 -15.34
CA TRP A 134 -24.07 10.41 -16.65
C TRP A 134 -25.56 10.09 -16.60
N THR A 135 -25.97 9.23 -15.66
CA THR A 135 -27.34 8.70 -15.59
C THR A 135 -28.25 9.49 -14.65
N ALA A 136 -27.70 10.03 -13.57
CA ALA A 136 -28.44 10.68 -12.49
C ALA A 136 -27.61 11.78 -11.83
N PHE A 137 -27.29 12.83 -12.62
CA PHE A 137 -26.47 13.94 -12.16
C PHE A 137 -26.98 14.53 -10.84
N SER A 138 -26.07 14.66 -9.88
CA SER A 138 -26.31 15.40 -8.64
C SER A 138 -25.02 16.07 -8.17
N TRP A 139 -25.15 17.23 -7.53
CA TRP A 139 -24.01 17.94 -6.96
C TRP A 139 -23.19 17.10 -5.96
N PRO A 140 -23.82 16.33 -5.04
CA PRO A 140 -23.06 15.46 -4.13
C PRO A 140 -22.22 14.41 -4.87
N ALA A 141 -22.78 13.75 -5.90
CA ALA A 141 -22.03 12.79 -6.72
C ALA A 141 -20.84 13.46 -7.44
N ALA A 142 -21.03 14.68 -7.95
CA ALA A 142 -19.98 15.42 -8.65
C ALA A 142 -18.84 15.81 -7.70
N ILE A 143 -19.18 16.29 -6.51
CA ILE A 143 -18.21 16.63 -5.47
C ILE A 143 -17.43 15.39 -5.04
N LEU A 144 -18.10 14.25 -4.80
CA LEU A 144 -17.44 13.00 -4.44
C LEU A 144 -16.49 12.52 -5.54
N LEU A 145 -16.90 12.56 -6.80
CA LEU A 145 -16.06 12.15 -7.92
C LEU A 145 -14.83 13.06 -8.06
N VAL A 146 -15.00 14.38 -7.97
CA VAL A 146 -13.87 15.32 -8.03
C VAL A 146 -12.92 15.09 -6.85
N ALA A 147 -13.44 14.95 -5.63
CA ALA A 147 -12.63 14.65 -4.45
C ALA A 147 -11.85 13.34 -4.61
N PHE A 148 -12.49 12.28 -5.10
CA PHE A 148 -11.87 11.00 -5.39
C PHE A 148 -10.74 11.14 -6.41
N CYS A 149 -10.98 11.89 -7.49
CA CYS A 149 -9.97 12.12 -8.52
C CYS A 149 -8.77 12.93 -8.01
N VAL A 150 -9.01 13.96 -7.21
CA VAL A 150 -7.93 14.77 -6.61
C VAL A 150 -7.11 13.92 -5.64
N ASP A 151 -7.76 13.17 -4.76
CA ASP A 151 -7.08 12.34 -3.78
C ASP A 151 -6.28 11.20 -4.45
N GLY A 152 -6.94 10.46 -5.34
CA GLY A 152 -6.36 9.35 -6.08
C GLY A 152 -5.23 9.78 -7.02
N PHE A 153 -5.48 10.74 -7.90
CA PHE A 153 -4.53 11.04 -8.99
C PHE A 153 -3.55 12.18 -8.69
N ALA A 154 -3.76 12.98 -7.65
CA ALA A 154 -2.85 14.05 -7.26
C ALA A 154 -2.23 13.83 -5.87
N VAL A 155 -3.04 13.68 -4.82
CA VAL A 155 -2.56 13.65 -3.43
C VAL A 155 -1.73 12.40 -3.15
N ILE A 156 -2.25 11.21 -3.44
CA ILE A 156 -1.55 9.94 -3.21
C ILE A 156 -0.21 9.89 -4.00
N PRO A 157 -0.17 10.16 -5.32
CA PRO A 157 1.07 10.21 -6.07
C PRO A 157 2.06 11.25 -5.54
N ALA A 158 1.59 12.45 -5.19
CA ALA A 158 2.44 13.48 -4.63
C ALA A 158 3.09 13.02 -3.31
N ILE A 159 2.31 12.51 -2.36
CA ILE A 159 2.83 12.01 -1.08
C ILE A 159 3.79 10.83 -1.31
N SER A 160 3.46 9.90 -2.19
CA SER A 160 4.32 8.75 -2.51
C SER A 160 5.67 9.19 -3.09
N ILE A 161 5.70 10.22 -3.94
CA ILE A 161 6.93 10.77 -4.53
C ILE A 161 7.72 11.56 -3.48
N PHE A 162 7.07 12.46 -2.75
CA PHE A 162 7.75 13.41 -1.85
C PHE A 162 8.19 12.79 -0.52
N VAL A 163 7.42 11.84 0.01
CA VAL A 163 7.65 11.23 1.31
C VAL A 163 8.23 9.83 1.14
N GLY A 164 7.55 8.98 0.37
CA GLY A 164 7.94 7.58 0.17
C GLY A 164 9.29 7.46 -0.55
N CYS A 165 9.38 7.97 -1.78
CA CYS A 165 10.54 7.74 -2.65
C CYS A 165 11.79 8.57 -2.31
N LYS A 166 11.63 9.77 -1.72
CA LYS A 166 12.76 10.60 -1.28
C LYS A 166 13.45 10.03 -0.04
N GLY A 167 12.71 9.38 0.86
CA GLY A 167 13.26 8.75 2.07
C GLY A 167 13.68 7.29 1.88
N CYS A 168 13.29 6.66 0.77
CA CYS A 168 13.52 5.25 0.50
C CYS A 168 14.83 5.04 -0.27
N GLU A 169 15.91 4.76 0.46
CA GLU A 169 17.20 4.36 -0.11
C GLU A 169 17.24 2.84 -0.40
N ILE A 170 16.24 2.31 -1.11
CA ILE A 170 16.25 0.93 -1.60
C ILE A 170 16.86 0.93 -3.01
N GLU A 171 17.88 0.10 -3.25
CA GLU A 171 18.53 -0.03 -4.56
C GLU A 171 17.54 -0.47 -5.65
N ASP A 172 16.61 -1.37 -5.30
CA ASP A 172 15.53 -1.86 -6.16
C ASP A 172 14.20 -1.11 -5.98
N CYS A 173 14.23 0.23 -5.88
CA CYS A 173 13.01 1.02 -5.83
C CYS A 173 12.15 0.79 -7.10
N PRO A 174 10.87 0.38 -7.00
CA PRO A 174 10.03 0.10 -8.17
C PRO A 174 9.85 1.30 -9.10
N TRP A 175 9.90 2.50 -8.53
CA TRP A 175 9.61 3.77 -9.20
C TRP A 175 10.85 4.46 -9.78
N ARG A 176 12.07 4.05 -9.42
CA ARG A 176 13.30 4.61 -10.02
C ARG A 176 13.65 3.87 -11.32
N PRO A 177 14.03 4.58 -12.40
CA PRO A 177 14.63 3.93 -13.57
C PRO A 177 15.83 3.08 -13.14
N LYS A 178 16.02 1.90 -13.75
CA LYS A 178 17.29 1.17 -13.53
C LYS A 178 18.42 2.08 -14.01
N PRO A 179 19.54 2.22 -13.29
CA PRO A 179 20.73 2.82 -13.84
C PRO A 179 21.05 2.10 -15.16
N THR A 180 21.04 2.82 -16.27
CA THR A 180 21.56 2.28 -17.53
C THR A 180 23.02 1.96 -17.27
N ALA A 181 23.37 0.67 -17.19
CA ALA A 181 24.76 0.24 -17.16
C ALA A 181 25.47 0.93 -18.32
N GLY A 182 26.51 1.70 -18.00
CA GLY A 182 27.18 2.61 -18.91
C GLY A 182 27.42 1.93 -20.26
N ARG A 183 26.91 2.57 -21.31
CA ARG A 183 27.27 2.31 -22.69
C ARG A 183 28.20 3.44 -23.12
#